data_AF-A0A0F9RWY6-F1
#
_entry.id   AF-A0A0F9RWY6-F1
#
_cell.length_a   1.000
_cell.length_b   1.000
_cell.length_c   1.000
_cell.angle_alpha   90.00
_cell.angle_beta   90.00
_cell.angle_gamma   90.00
#
_symmetry.space_group_name_H-M   'P 1'
#
loop_
_entity.id
_entity.type
_entity.pdbx_description
1 polymer ?
#
loop_
_entity_poly.entity_id
_entity_poly.type
_entity_poly.pdbx_seq_one_letter_code
_entity_poly.pdbx_strand_id
1 'polypeptide(L)'
;MAVGDIGAIIDSLQYDDDAVNITIAHVSGDVYALTYSQSNDGFLRTLSIDSAGNIGATIDTLEYDPVQGAVPKIIKISANVFAIFYYGPDSDGFIKTIGIQDDGTITGVIATLEFEVNAAFLRCDPLHIAGNVYAIAYQGGPTNPVFLTVTTVSISSDGVTLAILDTLEQAIGQNKAMDFIHIAGDTYLVAYQGLVIATNIFTVEIQTNGTIVGVIDSYVLDASTASGPIKAVPISDDVYAIAFQESGTNIGILKTIHISDAGTIGAVIDTDNTVFPKGPWGFMRLAGTSNIFIATYIDADRGYFRTLEISDDGTIGAVIDTLVASGVADFSSNARIINTSGNIYAMTVTAFVNRGRIFTAGPELAVLPSVSTDPATDIAGAAATLNGTLDDDGGEACDCAFQYGLTIGYGATTSTQSKTTGQSFASPITGLLPGTIYHFRAWASNSYGTGYGADRTFTTLGDIYPSIETTRVSSLVHRWVPGSYSLECVLGGLTSDIGLIVPTGRPTPTLPTLPSCPPGKVLAWSLEEGYHCVSEGLPHP
;
A
#
# COMPACT_ATOMS: atom_id res chain seq x y z
N MET A 1 -5.31 -6.84 -0.27
CA MET A 1 -4.13 -7.71 -0.52
C MET A 1 -3.67 -8.40 0.76
N ALA A 2 -3.17 -9.64 0.67
CA ALA A 2 -2.52 -10.31 1.79
C ALA A 2 -1.14 -9.68 2.06
N VAL A 3 -0.63 -9.80 3.29
CA VAL A 3 0.75 -9.35 3.59
C VAL A 3 1.72 -10.17 2.74
N GLY A 4 2.59 -9.50 1.98
CA GLY A 4 3.53 -10.16 1.06
C GLY A 4 3.07 -10.26 -0.39
N ASP A 5 1.88 -9.78 -0.74
CA ASP A 5 1.46 -9.61 -2.14
C ASP A 5 2.27 -8.48 -2.81
N ILE A 6 2.89 -8.75 -3.96
CA ILE A 6 3.75 -7.79 -4.68
C ILE A 6 2.92 -6.90 -5.61
N GLY A 7 1.65 -7.25 -5.88
CA GLY A 7 0.77 -6.46 -6.73
C GLY A 7 1.10 -6.57 -8.21
N ALA A 8 1.40 -5.44 -8.85
CA ALA A 8 1.55 -5.35 -10.31
C ALA A 8 2.87 -4.68 -10.72
N ILE A 9 3.25 -4.86 -11.98
CA ILE A 9 4.29 -4.03 -12.59
C ILE A 9 3.69 -2.64 -12.77
N ILE A 10 4.35 -1.65 -12.17
CA ILE A 10 3.91 -0.25 -12.20
C ILE A 10 4.42 0.41 -13.47
N ASP A 11 5.73 0.30 -13.71
CA ASP A 11 6.38 0.90 -14.88
C ASP A 11 7.58 0.09 -15.34
N SER A 12 8.04 0.33 -16.57
CA SER A 12 9.27 -0.24 -17.10
C SER A 12 9.95 0.71 -18.07
N LEU A 13 11.28 0.76 -18.02
CA LEU A 13 12.09 1.56 -18.93
C LEU A 13 13.21 0.70 -19.52
N GLN A 14 13.34 0.71 -20.86
CA GLN A 14 14.57 0.31 -21.54
C GLN A 14 15.42 1.58 -21.71
N TYR A 15 16.49 1.69 -20.93
CA TYR A 15 17.32 2.90 -20.90
C TYR A 15 18.59 2.77 -21.76
N ASP A 16 18.97 1.55 -22.15
CA ASP A 16 20.12 1.28 -23.00
C ASP A 16 19.91 0.03 -23.87
N ASP A 17 20.52 0.02 -25.05
CA ASP A 17 20.44 -1.09 -26.00
C ASP A 17 21.55 -2.14 -25.80
N ASP A 18 22.59 -1.83 -25.03
CA ASP A 18 23.72 -2.73 -24.75
C ASP A 18 24.27 -2.51 -23.32
N ALA A 19 23.45 -2.73 -22.29
CA ALA A 19 23.82 -2.65 -20.88
C ALA A 19 23.74 -4.00 -20.17
N VAL A 20 24.91 -4.51 -19.77
CA VAL A 20 25.09 -5.74 -19.00
C VAL A 20 25.59 -5.46 -17.58
N ASN A 21 25.40 -6.40 -16.65
CA ASN A 21 25.92 -6.33 -15.27
C ASN A 21 25.47 -5.08 -14.50
N ILE A 22 24.17 -4.81 -14.56
CA ILE A 22 23.59 -3.59 -14.04
C ILE A 22 23.55 -3.63 -12.51
N THR A 23 23.90 -2.50 -11.90
CA THR A 23 23.67 -2.25 -10.47
C THR A 23 23.02 -0.89 -10.25
N ILE A 24 22.33 -0.74 -9.14
CA ILE A 24 21.56 0.44 -8.80
C ILE A 24 21.85 0.87 -7.35
N ALA A 25 21.95 2.17 -7.12
CA ALA A 25 22.04 2.76 -5.79
C ALA A 25 21.11 3.97 -5.67
N HIS A 26 20.56 4.18 -4.48
CA HIS A 26 19.81 5.37 -4.14
C HIS A 26 20.74 6.59 -4.05
N VAL A 27 20.36 7.69 -4.71
CA VAL A 27 21.08 8.96 -4.64
C VAL A 27 20.44 9.84 -3.59
N SER A 28 19.23 10.36 -3.83
CA SER A 28 18.55 11.28 -2.93
C SER A 28 17.10 11.43 -3.36
N GLY A 29 16.14 11.50 -2.42
CA GLY A 29 14.72 11.56 -2.75
C GLY A 29 14.32 10.45 -3.71
N ASP A 30 13.82 10.84 -4.89
CA ASP A 30 13.41 9.92 -5.95
C ASP A 30 14.53 9.59 -6.95
N VAL A 31 15.77 10.05 -6.74
CA VAL A 31 16.89 9.90 -7.69
C VAL A 31 17.71 8.64 -7.41
N TYR A 32 18.02 7.90 -8.48
CA TYR A 32 18.83 6.68 -8.45
C TYR A 32 19.95 6.72 -9.49
N ALA A 33 21.06 6.06 -9.16
CA ALA A 33 22.21 5.89 -10.04
C ALA A 33 22.29 4.43 -10.49
N LEU A 34 22.42 4.21 -11.79
CA LEU A 34 22.62 2.90 -12.41
C LEU A 34 24.02 2.83 -12.99
N THR A 35 24.76 1.77 -12.67
CA THR A 35 26.04 1.47 -13.34
C THR A 35 25.93 0.18 -14.12
N TYR A 36 26.57 0.13 -15.28
CA TYR A 36 26.49 -1.02 -16.18
C TYR A 36 27.71 -1.05 -17.12
N SER A 37 27.92 -2.21 -17.74
CA SER A 37 28.92 -2.38 -18.79
C SER A 37 28.24 -2.35 -20.16
N GLN A 38 28.85 -1.67 -21.13
CA GLN A 38 28.38 -1.62 -22.52
C GLN A 38 29.56 -1.90 -23.44
N SER A 39 29.50 -2.95 -24.24
CA SER A 39 30.63 -3.35 -25.11
C SER A 39 32.01 -3.42 -24.40
N ASN A 40 32.00 -3.75 -23.11
CA ASN A 40 33.09 -3.72 -22.11
C ASN A 40 33.38 -2.38 -21.44
N ASP A 41 32.94 -1.25 -21.99
CA ASP A 41 33.09 0.07 -21.38
C ASP A 41 32.18 0.23 -20.16
N GLY A 42 32.53 1.15 -19.27
CA GLY A 42 31.83 1.40 -18.02
C GLY A 42 30.97 2.66 -18.06
N PHE A 43 29.68 2.51 -17.79
CA PHE A 43 28.72 3.61 -17.82
C PHE A 43 28.00 3.79 -16.48
N LEU A 44 27.73 5.05 -16.16
CA LEU A 44 26.89 5.52 -15.07
C LEU A 44 25.75 6.35 -15.68
N ARG A 45 24.54 6.16 -15.17
CA ARG A 45 23.34 6.90 -15.54
C ARG A 45 22.55 7.28 -14.29
N THR A 46 21.92 8.44 -14.29
CA THR A 46 20.96 8.82 -13.25
C THR A 46 19.55 8.95 -13.83
N LEU A 47 18.56 8.59 -13.03
CA LEU A 47 17.12 8.72 -13.35
C LEU A 47 16.32 8.90 -12.06
N SER A 48 15.04 9.24 -12.19
CA SER A 48 14.12 9.27 -11.06
C SER A 48 13.20 8.05 -11.04
N ILE A 49 12.85 7.55 -9.85
CA ILE A 49 11.76 6.63 -9.60
C ILE A 49 10.93 7.26 -8.49
N ASP A 50 9.72 7.72 -8.82
CA ASP A 50 8.88 8.39 -7.84
C ASP A 50 8.30 7.42 -6.79
N SER A 51 7.72 7.98 -5.73
CA SER A 51 7.08 7.19 -4.67
C SER A 51 5.90 6.31 -5.13
N ALA A 52 5.32 6.59 -6.30
CA ALA A 52 4.29 5.77 -6.91
C ALA A 52 4.87 4.66 -7.80
N GLY A 53 6.19 4.64 -8.01
CA GLY A 53 6.92 3.68 -8.84
C GLY A 53 7.04 4.08 -10.31
N ASN A 54 6.67 5.29 -10.71
CA ASN A 54 6.88 5.74 -12.10
C ASN A 54 8.35 6.06 -12.34
N ILE A 55 8.87 5.66 -13.50
CA ILE A 55 10.27 5.81 -13.88
C ILE A 55 10.40 7.03 -14.80
N GLY A 56 11.17 8.02 -14.34
CA GLY A 56 11.45 9.23 -15.10
C GLY A 56 12.43 9.01 -16.25
N ALA A 57 12.56 10.04 -17.09
CA ALA A 57 13.60 10.09 -18.10
C ALA A 57 15.00 10.11 -17.46
N THR A 58 16.01 9.83 -18.28
CA THR A 58 17.41 9.99 -17.88
C THR A 58 17.71 11.43 -17.53
N ILE A 59 18.35 11.62 -16.38
CA ILE A 59 18.80 12.92 -15.87
C ILE A 59 20.19 13.22 -16.44
N ASP A 60 21.14 12.32 -16.23
CA ASP A 60 22.52 12.48 -16.68
C ASP A 60 23.20 11.12 -16.98
N THR A 61 24.30 11.16 -17.71
CA THR A 61 25.11 9.98 -18.08
C THR A 61 26.59 10.29 -18.06
N LEU A 62 27.40 9.32 -17.66
CA LEU A 62 28.85 9.38 -17.69
C LEU A 62 29.43 8.02 -18.11
N GLU A 63 30.28 8.02 -19.13
CA GLU A 63 31.19 6.92 -19.40
C GLU A 63 32.39 7.07 -18.46
N TYR A 64 32.44 6.28 -17.37
CA TYR A 64 33.47 6.42 -16.35
C TYR A 64 34.77 5.68 -16.70
N ASP A 65 34.69 4.70 -17.61
CA ASP A 65 35.83 3.95 -18.15
C ASP A 65 35.60 3.59 -19.62
N PRO A 66 36.29 4.25 -20.57
CA PRO A 66 36.11 4.04 -22.01
C PRO A 66 37.00 2.92 -22.59
N VAL A 67 37.61 2.09 -21.74
CA VAL A 67 38.50 1.01 -22.18
C VAL A 67 37.94 -0.33 -21.72
N GLN A 68 37.68 -0.45 -20.42
CA GLN A 68 37.12 -1.64 -19.82
C GLN A 68 36.57 -1.27 -18.44
N GLY A 69 35.25 -1.23 -18.29
CA GLY A 69 34.56 -0.83 -17.07
C GLY A 69 33.53 -1.86 -16.64
N ALA A 70 33.95 -3.10 -16.39
CA ALA A 70 33.01 -4.20 -16.39
C ALA A 70 32.67 -4.81 -15.01
N VAL A 71 31.46 -5.39 -14.91
CA VAL A 71 30.75 -5.75 -13.66
C VAL A 71 30.87 -4.69 -12.56
N PRO A 72 30.38 -3.46 -12.81
CA PRO A 72 30.44 -2.41 -11.82
C PRO A 72 29.53 -2.69 -10.63
N LYS A 73 29.97 -2.26 -9.45
CA LYS A 73 29.20 -2.17 -8.21
C LYS A 73 29.27 -0.74 -7.70
N ILE A 74 28.12 -0.10 -7.51
CA ILE A 74 28.04 1.25 -6.96
C ILE A 74 27.58 1.25 -5.50
N ILE A 75 28.28 2.02 -4.67
CA ILE A 75 27.87 2.30 -3.29
C ILE A 75 27.93 3.80 -3.01
N LYS A 76 27.06 4.27 -2.11
CA LYS A 76 27.08 5.65 -1.61
C LYS A 76 28.13 5.80 -0.51
N ILE A 77 28.99 6.80 -0.64
CA ILE A 77 30.08 7.09 0.32
C ILE A 77 29.70 8.23 1.25
N SER A 78 29.19 9.32 0.69
CA SER A 78 28.68 10.47 1.43
C SER A 78 27.51 11.09 0.66
N ALA A 79 27.03 12.27 1.07
CA ALA A 79 25.85 12.91 0.46
C ALA A 79 25.94 12.92 -1.09
N ASN A 80 27.06 13.41 -1.63
CA ASN A 80 27.23 13.63 -3.08
C ASN A 80 28.44 12.86 -3.65
N VAL A 81 28.93 11.84 -2.95
CA VAL A 81 30.08 11.02 -3.39
C VAL A 81 29.68 9.56 -3.41
N PHE A 82 29.98 8.90 -4.52
CA PHE A 82 29.73 7.48 -4.76
C PHE A 82 31.04 6.81 -5.17
N ALA A 83 31.17 5.51 -4.91
CA ALA A 83 32.27 4.70 -5.39
C ALA A 83 31.76 3.60 -6.31
N ILE A 84 32.40 3.46 -7.47
CA ILE A 84 32.20 2.36 -8.41
C ILE A 84 33.40 1.43 -8.30
N PHE A 85 33.15 0.19 -7.88
CA PHE A 85 34.11 -0.91 -7.93
C PHE A 85 33.86 -1.70 -9.21
N TYR A 86 34.88 -1.92 -10.03
CA TYR A 86 34.73 -2.59 -11.32
C TYR A 86 36.04 -3.29 -11.73
N TYR A 87 35.97 -4.17 -12.74
CA TYR A 87 37.17 -4.74 -13.35
C TYR A 87 37.54 -3.99 -14.62
N GLY A 88 38.80 -3.59 -14.67
CA GLY A 88 39.40 -2.76 -15.69
C GLY A 88 40.22 -3.54 -16.71
N PRO A 89 41.11 -2.84 -17.44
CA PRO A 89 42.13 -3.45 -18.28
C PRO A 89 42.88 -4.56 -17.56
N ASP A 90 43.32 -5.59 -18.30
CA ASP A 90 43.98 -6.79 -17.75
C ASP A 90 43.14 -7.58 -16.71
N SER A 91 41.85 -7.23 -16.60
CA SER A 91 40.90 -7.70 -15.59
C SER A 91 41.20 -7.20 -14.17
N ASP A 92 42.04 -6.18 -14.01
CA ASP A 92 42.45 -5.64 -12.71
C ASP A 92 41.32 -4.95 -11.96
N GLY A 93 41.44 -4.85 -10.64
CA GLY A 93 40.39 -4.30 -9.77
C GLY A 93 40.55 -2.80 -9.58
N PHE A 94 39.51 -2.03 -9.91
CA PHE A 94 39.52 -0.58 -9.78
C PHE A 94 38.37 -0.05 -8.91
N ILE A 95 38.65 1.07 -8.27
CA ILE A 95 37.68 1.94 -7.60
C ILE A 95 37.74 3.31 -8.28
N LYS A 96 36.59 3.83 -8.70
CA LYS A 96 36.42 5.23 -9.06
C LYS A 96 35.45 5.90 -8.11
N THR A 97 35.85 7.01 -7.51
CA THR A 97 34.91 7.89 -6.82
C THR A 97 34.33 8.89 -7.81
N ILE A 98 33.04 9.17 -7.69
CA ILE A 98 32.28 10.02 -8.62
C ILE A 98 31.38 10.92 -7.80
N GLY A 99 31.27 12.18 -8.22
CA GLY A 99 30.32 13.10 -7.63
C GLY A 99 28.96 13.03 -8.31
N ILE A 100 27.89 12.90 -7.53
CA ILE A 100 26.50 12.92 -8.00
C ILE A 100 25.71 13.83 -7.07
N GLN A 101 25.08 14.87 -7.60
CA GLN A 101 24.26 15.80 -6.81
C GLN A 101 22.90 15.19 -6.47
N ASP A 102 22.21 15.78 -5.49
CA ASP A 102 20.86 15.34 -5.06
C ASP A 102 19.84 15.34 -6.20
N ASP A 103 20.00 16.20 -7.21
CA ASP A 103 19.14 16.27 -8.39
C ASP A 103 19.50 15.26 -9.49
N GLY A 104 20.54 14.44 -9.28
CA GLY A 104 21.03 13.44 -10.23
C GLY A 104 22.08 13.94 -11.21
N THR A 105 22.48 15.22 -11.16
CA THR A 105 23.57 15.74 -12.01
C THR A 105 24.91 15.08 -11.63
N ILE A 106 25.65 14.56 -12.62
CA ILE A 106 26.94 13.91 -12.41
C ILE A 106 28.05 14.96 -12.55
N THR A 107 28.89 15.12 -11.52
CA THR A 107 30.00 16.11 -11.55
C THR A 107 31.32 15.53 -12.07
N GLY A 108 31.34 14.24 -12.42
CA GLY A 108 32.50 13.54 -12.97
C GLY A 108 33.30 12.73 -11.95
N VAL A 109 34.37 12.09 -12.44
CA VAL A 109 35.29 11.28 -11.64
C VAL A 109 36.13 12.16 -10.73
N ILE A 110 36.21 11.79 -9.45
CA ILE A 110 36.95 12.50 -8.39
C ILE A 110 38.35 11.88 -8.23
N ALA A 111 38.42 10.57 -8.00
CA ALA A 111 39.67 9.83 -7.86
C ALA A 111 39.56 8.42 -8.45
N THR A 112 40.70 7.78 -8.65
CA THR A 112 40.80 6.39 -9.11
C THR A 112 41.86 5.67 -8.29
N LEU A 113 41.58 4.45 -7.88
CA LEU A 113 42.52 3.54 -7.24
C LEU A 113 42.44 2.17 -7.93
N GLU A 114 43.57 1.65 -8.34
CA GLU A 114 43.74 0.24 -8.69
C GLU A 114 44.04 -0.51 -7.40
N PHE A 115 43.12 -1.36 -6.94
CA PHE A 115 43.25 -2.08 -5.67
C PHE A 115 43.73 -3.53 -5.85
N GLU A 116 43.66 -4.05 -7.08
CA GLU A 116 44.14 -5.39 -7.44
C GLU A 116 44.79 -5.31 -8.83
N VAL A 117 45.99 -5.87 -8.96
CA VAL A 117 46.84 -5.77 -10.18
C VAL A 117 47.07 -7.14 -10.86
N ASN A 118 46.44 -8.20 -10.35
CA ASN A 118 46.59 -9.55 -10.86
C ASN A 118 45.24 -10.18 -11.23
N ALA A 119 44.34 -9.39 -11.81
CA ALA A 119 42.95 -9.69 -12.07
C ALA A 119 42.05 -9.78 -10.81
N ALA A 120 40.95 -9.03 -10.84
CA ALA A 120 39.84 -9.06 -9.90
C ALA A 120 38.52 -9.36 -10.62
N PHE A 121 37.94 -10.55 -10.43
CA PHE A 121 36.58 -10.81 -10.90
C PHE A 121 35.58 -10.44 -9.79
N LEU A 122 35.10 -9.21 -9.87
CA LEU A 122 34.10 -8.68 -8.95
C LEU A 122 32.73 -9.29 -9.20
N ARG A 123 32.07 -9.72 -8.13
CA ARG A 123 30.76 -10.38 -8.15
C ARG A 123 29.95 -10.03 -6.91
N CYS A 124 30.60 -9.90 -5.76
CA CYS A 124 30.02 -9.40 -4.52
C CYS A 124 29.81 -7.89 -4.55
N ASP A 125 28.92 -7.42 -3.69
CA ASP A 125 28.79 -6.01 -3.37
C ASP A 125 29.85 -5.58 -2.35
N PRO A 126 30.45 -4.38 -2.49
CA PRO A 126 31.28 -3.82 -1.44
C PRO A 126 30.43 -3.50 -0.22
N LEU A 127 31.00 -3.72 0.96
CA LEU A 127 30.32 -3.57 2.24
C LEU A 127 30.95 -2.43 3.04
N HIS A 128 30.12 -1.60 3.67
CA HIS A 128 30.59 -0.61 4.63
C HIS A 128 30.95 -1.30 5.95
N ILE A 129 32.16 -1.04 6.45
CA ILE A 129 32.66 -1.61 7.71
C ILE A 129 32.40 -0.61 8.85
N ALA A 130 33.07 0.54 8.80
CA ALA A 130 32.90 1.63 9.75
C ALA A 130 33.53 2.91 9.22
N GLY A 131 32.93 4.07 9.50
CA GLY A 131 33.48 5.36 9.10
C GLY A 131 33.77 5.42 7.60
N ASN A 132 35.05 5.52 7.24
CA ASN A 132 35.52 5.58 5.84
C ASN A 132 36.05 4.23 5.32
N VAL A 133 35.86 3.14 6.06
CA VAL A 133 36.39 1.80 5.74
C VAL A 133 35.32 0.97 5.06
N TYR A 134 35.71 0.34 3.96
CA TYR A 134 34.88 -0.55 3.16
C TYR A 134 35.66 -1.84 2.90
N ALA A 135 34.95 -2.94 2.67
CA ALA A 135 35.54 -4.21 2.32
C ALA A 135 34.89 -4.78 1.07
N ILE A 136 35.67 -5.51 0.27
CA ILE A 136 35.17 -6.20 -0.91
C ILE A 136 35.78 -7.59 -1.01
N ALA A 137 34.91 -8.57 -1.25
CA ALA A 137 35.30 -9.94 -1.57
C ALA A 137 35.23 -10.15 -3.09
N TYR A 138 36.27 -10.74 -3.66
CA TYR A 138 36.37 -10.97 -5.10
C TYR A 138 37.25 -12.19 -5.38
N GLN A 139 37.18 -12.67 -6.61
CA GLN A 139 38.14 -13.67 -7.08
C GLN A 139 39.39 -12.94 -7.58
N GLY A 140 40.52 -13.13 -6.89
CA GLY A 140 41.83 -12.56 -7.22
C GLY A 140 42.78 -13.56 -7.89
N GLY A 141 43.77 -13.05 -8.63
CA GLY A 141 44.88 -13.83 -9.16
C GLY A 141 44.66 -14.38 -10.59
N PRO A 142 45.76 -14.73 -11.30
CA PRO A 142 45.68 -15.30 -12.64
C PRO A 142 44.96 -16.66 -12.60
N THR A 143 44.59 -17.19 -13.77
CA THR A 143 43.78 -18.42 -13.94
C THR A 143 44.25 -19.67 -13.15
N ASN A 144 45.46 -19.67 -12.56
CA ASN A 144 45.94 -20.71 -11.64
C ASN A 144 47.19 -20.27 -10.82
N PRO A 145 47.21 -20.38 -9.47
CA PRO A 145 46.07 -20.62 -8.60
C PRO A 145 45.20 -19.36 -8.49
N VAL A 146 43.89 -19.57 -8.46
CA VAL A 146 42.90 -18.53 -8.21
C VAL A 146 42.70 -18.41 -6.69
N PHE A 147 42.57 -17.18 -6.20
CA PHE A 147 42.32 -16.88 -4.80
C PHE A 147 40.93 -16.29 -4.62
N LEU A 148 40.35 -16.56 -3.46
CA LEU A 148 39.33 -15.69 -2.91
C LEU A 148 40.02 -14.62 -2.09
N THR A 149 39.82 -13.38 -2.49
CA THR A 149 40.50 -12.24 -1.89
C THR A 149 39.48 -11.36 -1.21
N VAL A 150 39.74 -10.99 0.03
CA VAL A 150 39.02 -9.95 0.78
C VAL A 150 39.98 -8.80 0.96
N THR A 151 39.65 -7.64 0.40
CA THR A 151 40.45 -6.43 0.53
C THR A 151 39.65 -5.35 1.25
N THR A 152 40.26 -4.73 2.24
CA THR A 152 39.72 -3.54 2.91
C THR A 152 40.35 -2.29 2.34
N VAL A 153 39.54 -1.26 2.16
CA VAL A 153 39.95 0.03 1.61
C VAL A 153 39.42 1.16 2.47
N SER A 154 40.14 2.27 2.49
CA SER A 154 39.64 3.55 2.97
C SER A 154 39.24 4.43 1.80
N ILE A 155 38.07 5.06 1.92
CA ILE A 155 37.54 6.04 0.96
C ILE A 155 37.10 7.26 1.77
N SER A 156 37.80 8.38 1.61
CA SER A 156 37.43 9.62 2.30
C SER A 156 36.03 10.10 1.88
N SER A 157 35.35 10.83 2.77
CA SER A 157 33.98 11.31 2.51
C SER A 157 33.87 12.29 1.34
N ASP A 158 34.96 12.96 0.97
CA ASP A 158 35.07 13.79 -0.23
C ASP A 158 35.47 12.99 -1.49
N GLY A 159 35.75 11.70 -1.33
CA GLY A 159 36.13 10.78 -2.40
C GLY A 159 37.55 10.95 -2.94
N VAL A 160 38.36 11.86 -2.38
CA VAL A 160 39.68 12.21 -2.94
C VAL A 160 40.76 11.21 -2.52
N THR A 161 40.73 10.76 -1.27
CA THR A 161 41.74 9.86 -0.71
C THR A 161 41.23 8.43 -0.73
N LEU A 162 41.95 7.57 -1.46
CA LEU A 162 41.69 6.13 -1.57
C LEU A 162 42.95 5.39 -1.15
N ALA A 163 42.83 4.37 -0.29
CA ALA A 163 43.96 3.53 0.06
C ALA A 163 43.53 2.11 0.41
N ILE A 164 44.34 1.13 0.01
CA ILE A 164 44.26 -0.26 0.49
C ILE A 164 44.73 -0.29 1.94
N LEU A 165 44.00 -0.98 2.81
CA LEU A 165 44.31 -1.10 4.23
C LEU A 165 44.86 -2.48 4.56
N ASP A 166 44.19 -3.53 4.10
CA ASP A 166 44.56 -4.92 4.34
C ASP A 166 43.99 -5.84 3.25
N THR A 167 44.62 -7.00 3.08
CA THR A 167 44.21 -8.01 2.10
C THR A 167 44.41 -9.41 2.66
N LEU A 168 43.34 -10.20 2.63
CA LEU A 168 43.37 -11.62 2.94
C LEU A 168 43.15 -12.42 1.65
N GLU A 169 44.11 -13.27 1.31
CA GLU A 169 43.98 -14.25 0.23
C GLU A 169 43.75 -15.65 0.80
N GLN A 170 42.66 -16.29 0.39
CA GLN A 170 42.39 -17.69 0.69
C GLN A 170 42.57 -18.51 -0.58
N ALA A 171 43.54 -19.44 -0.55
CA ALA A 171 43.76 -20.40 -1.63
C ALA A 171 42.60 -21.40 -1.69
N ILE A 172 41.57 -21.08 -2.46
CA ILE A 172 40.34 -21.89 -2.54
C ILE A 172 40.22 -22.70 -3.85
N GLY A 173 41.24 -22.65 -4.73
CA GLY A 173 41.17 -23.27 -6.06
C GLY A 173 40.45 -22.38 -7.08
N GLN A 174 40.15 -22.92 -8.28
CA GLN A 174 39.24 -22.25 -9.22
C GLN A 174 37.95 -21.92 -8.46
N ASN A 175 37.49 -20.65 -8.40
CA ASN A 175 36.06 -20.25 -8.33
C ASN A 175 35.82 -18.81 -7.80
N LYS A 176 34.55 -18.39 -7.88
CA LYS A 176 34.02 -17.03 -7.74
C LYS A 176 33.51 -16.74 -6.31
N ALA A 177 33.95 -15.64 -5.69
CA ALA A 177 33.22 -15.01 -4.58
C ALA A 177 31.86 -14.56 -5.10
N MET A 178 30.75 -14.80 -4.39
CA MET A 178 29.42 -14.52 -4.96
C MET A 178 28.55 -13.63 -4.07
N ASP A 179 28.75 -13.65 -2.76
CA ASP A 179 28.13 -12.68 -1.86
C ASP A 179 28.97 -12.41 -0.61
N PHE A 180 28.78 -11.24 -0.02
CA PHE A 180 29.50 -10.78 1.18
C PHE A 180 28.59 -9.93 2.04
N ILE A 181 28.30 -10.36 3.27
CA ILE A 181 27.35 -9.70 4.17
C ILE A 181 27.92 -9.52 5.57
N HIS A 182 27.41 -8.51 6.28
CA HIS A 182 27.65 -8.32 7.71
C HIS A 182 26.82 -9.31 8.53
N ILE A 183 27.43 -9.88 9.57
CA ILE A 183 26.77 -10.77 10.54
C ILE A 183 26.45 -9.96 11.80
N ALA A 184 27.45 -9.74 12.64
CA ALA A 184 27.36 -8.97 13.87
C ALA A 184 28.76 -8.48 14.28
N GLY A 185 28.82 -7.32 14.94
CA GLY A 185 30.10 -6.74 15.38
C GLY A 185 31.14 -6.67 14.27
N ASP A 186 32.30 -7.29 14.48
CA ASP A 186 33.40 -7.33 13.50
C ASP A 186 33.38 -8.62 12.64
N THR A 187 32.28 -9.37 12.63
CA THR A 187 32.16 -10.64 11.91
C THR A 187 31.34 -10.50 10.63
N TYR A 188 31.84 -11.11 9.56
CA TYR A 188 31.29 -11.05 8.21
C TYR A 188 31.24 -12.43 7.59
N LEU A 189 30.29 -12.66 6.68
CA LEU A 189 30.12 -13.92 5.97
C LEU A 189 30.44 -13.72 4.49
N VAL A 190 31.25 -14.62 3.94
CA VAL A 190 31.52 -14.73 2.52
C VAL A 190 30.93 -16.03 2.00
N ALA A 191 30.06 -15.92 0.99
CA ALA A 191 29.50 -17.06 0.28
C ALA A 191 30.12 -17.17 -1.12
N TYR A 192 30.57 -18.37 -1.47
CA TYR A 192 31.40 -18.58 -2.65
C TYR A 192 31.24 -19.99 -3.21
N GLN A 193 31.63 -20.15 -4.47
CA GLN A 193 31.76 -21.46 -5.10
C GLN A 193 33.17 -21.99 -4.81
N GLY A 194 33.37 -23.28 -4.47
CA GLY A 194 34.68 -23.84 -4.05
C GLY A 194 35.20 -25.02 -4.90
N LEU A 195 36.50 -25.35 -4.76
CA LEU A 195 37.31 -26.25 -5.62
C LEU A 195 36.65 -27.58 -6.06
N VAL A 196 35.85 -28.21 -5.19
CA VAL A 196 35.22 -29.51 -5.45
C VAL A 196 33.74 -29.33 -5.75
N ILE A 197 33.44 -28.44 -6.69
CA ILE A 197 32.08 -28.18 -7.17
C ILE A 197 31.06 -27.92 -6.06
N ALA A 198 31.47 -27.35 -4.93
CA ALA A 198 30.58 -27.17 -3.79
C ALA A 198 30.22 -25.70 -3.58
N THR A 199 29.05 -25.45 -3.02
CA THR A 199 28.69 -24.15 -2.45
C THR A 199 29.26 -24.07 -1.05
N ASN A 200 30.08 -23.06 -0.78
CA ASN A 200 30.82 -22.92 0.47
C ASN A 200 30.56 -21.56 1.10
N ILE A 201 30.78 -21.51 2.41
CA ILE A 201 30.75 -20.28 3.19
C ILE A 201 31.91 -20.28 4.19
N PHE A 202 32.39 -19.10 4.55
CA PHE A 202 33.20 -18.91 5.75
C PHE A 202 32.87 -17.56 6.37
N THR A 203 33.20 -17.47 7.65
CA THR A 203 33.14 -16.23 8.42
C THR A 203 34.54 -15.65 8.59
N VAL A 204 34.64 -14.33 8.56
CA VAL A 204 35.90 -13.59 8.68
C VAL A 204 35.71 -12.44 9.66
N GLU A 205 36.74 -12.20 10.48
CA GLU A 205 36.78 -11.06 11.38
C GLU A 205 37.51 -9.88 10.71
N ILE A 206 36.84 -8.74 10.62
CA ILE A 206 37.37 -7.48 10.09
C ILE A 206 37.09 -6.37 11.10
N GLN A 207 38.15 -5.80 11.66
CA GLN A 207 38.05 -4.73 12.63
C GLN A 207 37.60 -3.41 11.98
N THR A 208 37.02 -2.52 12.79
CA THR A 208 36.54 -1.19 12.35
C THR A 208 37.60 -0.31 11.66
N ASN A 209 38.89 -0.56 11.88
CA ASN A 209 40.00 0.14 11.21
C ASN A 209 40.39 -0.49 9.85
N GLY A 210 39.73 -1.57 9.44
CA GLY A 210 40.02 -2.32 8.22
C GLY A 210 41.03 -3.45 8.36
N THR A 211 41.58 -3.71 9.55
CA THR A 211 42.47 -4.86 9.75
C THR A 211 41.67 -6.17 9.66
N ILE A 212 42.11 -7.09 8.81
CA ILE A 212 41.52 -8.43 8.67
C ILE A 212 42.24 -9.36 9.65
N VAL A 213 41.54 -9.84 10.67
CA VAL A 213 42.13 -10.71 11.70
C VAL A 213 42.30 -12.13 11.16
N GLY A 214 41.36 -12.60 10.34
CA GLY A 214 41.42 -13.88 9.65
C GLY A 214 40.08 -14.59 9.57
N VAL A 215 40.11 -15.80 8.99
CA VAL A 215 38.95 -16.70 8.89
C VAL A 215 38.67 -17.28 10.28
N ILE A 216 37.40 -17.23 10.69
CA ILE A 216 36.91 -17.77 11.97
C ILE A 216 36.50 -19.24 11.78
N ASP A 217 35.60 -19.50 10.84
CA ASP A 217 35.05 -20.83 10.57
C ASP A 217 34.67 -20.99 9.10
N SER A 218 34.61 -22.22 8.60
CA SER A 218 34.28 -22.54 7.19
C SER A 218 33.38 -23.76 7.08
N TYR A 219 32.43 -23.72 6.15
CA TYR A 219 31.44 -24.78 5.99
C TYR A 219 31.11 -25.05 4.52
N VAL A 220 31.00 -26.34 4.18
CA VAL A 220 30.50 -26.80 2.88
C VAL A 220 28.98 -26.79 2.95
N LEU A 221 28.35 -25.74 2.42
CA LEU A 221 26.91 -25.53 2.49
C LEU A 221 26.13 -26.53 1.63
N ASP A 222 26.66 -26.85 0.45
CA ASP A 222 26.07 -27.85 -0.43
C ASP A 222 27.14 -28.51 -1.30
N ALA A 223 27.00 -29.81 -1.53
CA ALA A 223 27.93 -30.58 -2.37
C ALA A 223 27.69 -30.36 -3.88
N SER A 224 26.57 -29.72 -4.24
CA SER A 224 26.25 -29.34 -5.61
C SER A 224 26.98 -28.08 -6.05
N THR A 225 27.33 -28.05 -7.35
CA THR A 225 28.02 -26.92 -7.96
C THR A 225 27.12 -25.71 -7.98
N ALA A 226 27.56 -24.58 -7.42
CA ALA A 226 26.98 -23.31 -7.80
C ALA A 226 27.45 -22.92 -9.21
N SER A 227 26.57 -22.51 -10.13
CA SER A 227 26.96 -21.96 -11.45
C SER A 227 26.60 -20.50 -11.65
N GLY A 228 25.82 -19.94 -10.74
CA GLY A 228 25.23 -18.61 -10.85
C GLY A 228 25.25 -17.85 -9.53
N PRO A 229 24.40 -16.80 -9.40
CA PRO A 229 24.43 -15.91 -8.23
C PRO A 229 24.23 -16.68 -6.91
N ILE A 230 24.88 -16.17 -5.87
CA ILE A 230 24.61 -16.53 -4.47
C ILE A 230 24.13 -15.26 -3.78
N LYS A 231 23.12 -15.38 -2.93
CA LYS A 231 22.57 -14.29 -2.14
C LYS A 231 22.38 -14.74 -0.70
N ALA A 232 22.99 -14.04 0.24
CA ALA A 232 22.85 -14.23 1.66
C ALA A 232 22.05 -13.07 2.26
N VAL A 233 21.09 -13.38 3.14
CA VAL A 233 20.24 -12.38 3.79
C VAL A 233 20.06 -12.75 5.27
N PRO A 234 20.25 -11.82 6.22
CA PRO A 234 19.96 -12.06 7.63
C PRO A 234 18.45 -12.28 7.85
N ILE A 235 18.09 -13.28 8.63
CA ILE A 235 16.70 -13.65 9.01
C ILE A 235 16.37 -13.19 10.42
N SER A 236 17.21 -13.55 11.39
CA SER A 236 17.13 -13.15 12.80
C SER A 236 18.55 -13.03 13.35
N ASP A 237 18.72 -12.89 14.66
CA ASP A 237 20.03 -12.63 15.29
C ASP A 237 21.11 -13.64 14.86
N ASP A 238 20.79 -14.95 14.83
CA ASP A 238 21.74 -16.00 14.49
C ASP A 238 21.33 -16.86 13.29
N VAL A 239 20.29 -16.46 12.55
CA VAL A 239 19.76 -17.22 11.40
C VAL A 239 19.93 -16.44 10.12
N TYR A 240 20.49 -17.11 9.11
CA TYR A 240 20.77 -16.54 7.79
C TYR A 240 20.20 -17.43 6.70
N ALA A 241 19.64 -16.81 5.66
CA ALA A 241 19.22 -17.50 4.46
C ALA A 241 20.27 -17.32 3.36
N ILE A 242 20.58 -18.40 2.66
CA ILE A 242 21.56 -18.43 1.58
C ILE A 242 20.93 -19.11 0.38
N ALA A 243 20.67 -18.31 -0.65
CA ALA A 243 20.15 -18.75 -1.93
C ALA A 243 21.30 -18.90 -2.93
N PHE A 244 21.37 -20.01 -3.67
CA PHE A 244 22.38 -20.23 -4.71
C PHE A 244 21.82 -21.02 -5.90
N GLN A 245 22.44 -20.91 -7.08
CA GLN A 245 22.01 -21.63 -8.29
C GLN A 245 22.81 -22.92 -8.49
N GLU A 246 22.15 -24.07 -8.53
CA GLU A 246 22.75 -25.35 -8.89
C GLU A 246 23.17 -25.41 -10.37
N SER A 247 24.36 -25.93 -10.64
CA SER A 247 24.93 -26.10 -11.97
C SER A 247 24.34 -27.28 -12.70
N GLY A 248 24.20 -27.14 -14.02
CA GLY A 248 23.59 -28.14 -14.88
C GLY A 248 22.06 -28.03 -14.92
N THR A 249 21.40 -27.94 -13.76
CA THR A 249 19.93 -27.79 -13.66
C THR A 249 19.50 -26.33 -13.73
N ASN A 250 20.35 -25.40 -13.27
CA ASN A 250 20.05 -23.98 -13.06
C ASN A 250 18.96 -23.70 -12.01
N ILE A 251 18.51 -24.70 -11.26
CA ILE A 251 17.53 -24.54 -10.19
C ILE A 251 18.17 -23.75 -9.04
N GLY A 252 17.45 -22.81 -8.44
CA GLY A 252 17.93 -22.14 -7.24
C GLY A 252 17.53 -22.91 -5.98
N ILE A 253 18.48 -23.07 -5.08
CA ILE A 253 18.34 -23.71 -3.78
C ILE A 253 18.43 -22.61 -2.72
N LEU A 254 17.46 -22.58 -1.82
CA LEU A 254 17.44 -21.76 -0.62
C LEU A 254 17.75 -22.64 0.59
N LYS A 255 18.74 -22.26 1.38
CA LYS A 255 19.01 -22.89 2.68
C LYS A 255 18.95 -21.85 3.78
N THR A 256 18.51 -22.24 4.96
CA THR A 256 18.66 -21.45 6.19
C THR A 256 19.67 -22.12 7.10
N ILE A 257 20.44 -21.33 7.84
CA ILE A 257 21.57 -21.83 8.63
C ILE A 257 21.80 -20.96 9.87
N HIS A 258 22.27 -21.59 10.95
CA HIS A 258 22.74 -20.86 12.13
C HIS A 258 24.16 -20.33 11.92
N ILE A 259 24.38 -19.05 12.20
CA ILE A 259 25.71 -18.44 12.28
C ILE A 259 25.69 -17.55 13.53
N SER A 260 26.53 -17.87 14.51
CA SER A 260 26.59 -17.08 15.74
C SER A 260 27.22 -15.70 15.50
N ASP A 261 26.96 -14.74 16.39
CA ASP A 261 27.64 -13.43 16.40
C ASP A 261 29.17 -13.53 16.41
N ALA A 262 29.70 -14.61 16.99
CA ALA A 262 31.14 -14.89 17.03
C ALA A 262 31.66 -15.57 15.76
N GLY A 263 30.81 -15.77 14.75
CA GLY A 263 31.16 -16.35 13.46
C GLY A 263 31.23 -17.87 13.41
N THR A 264 30.78 -18.60 14.43
CA THR A 264 30.72 -20.07 14.36
C THR A 264 29.55 -20.51 13.49
N ILE A 265 29.80 -21.40 12.54
CA ILE A 265 28.79 -21.87 11.58
C ILE A 265 28.16 -23.17 12.09
N GLY A 266 26.83 -23.14 12.24
CA GLY A 266 26.02 -24.26 12.70
C GLY A 266 25.53 -25.16 11.56
N ALA A 267 24.56 -26.01 11.89
CA ALA A 267 23.91 -26.87 10.91
C ALA A 267 22.88 -26.10 10.06
N VAL A 268 22.65 -26.58 8.84
CA VAL A 268 21.52 -26.17 8.00
C VAL A 268 20.21 -26.50 8.74
N ILE A 269 19.32 -25.51 8.80
CA ILE A 269 18.01 -25.59 9.45
C ILE A 269 17.00 -26.17 8.47
N ASP A 270 16.86 -25.55 7.29
CA ASP A 270 15.91 -25.93 6.27
C ASP A 270 16.52 -25.80 4.86
N THR A 271 15.91 -26.46 3.87
CA THR A 271 16.31 -26.42 2.45
C THR A 271 15.07 -26.49 1.56
N ASP A 272 14.94 -25.53 0.65
CA ASP A 272 13.89 -25.50 -0.37
C ASP A 272 14.48 -25.21 -1.77
N ASN A 273 14.12 -26.02 -2.76
CA ASN A 273 14.54 -25.87 -4.16
C ASN A 273 13.39 -25.46 -5.11
N THR A 274 12.24 -25.10 -4.55
CA THR A 274 11.03 -24.68 -5.27
C THR A 274 10.88 -23.16 -5.32
N VAL A 275 11.53 -22.45 -4.39
CA VAL A 275 11.52 -20.98 -4.30
C VAL A 275 12.04 -20.35 -5.59
N PHE A 276 13.09 -20.91 -6.17
CA PHE A 276 13.75 -20.35 -7.35
C PHE A 276 13.76 -21.36 -8.51
N PRO A 277 12.82 -21.27 -9.45
CA PRO A 277 12.80 -22.15 -10.62
C PRO A 277 14.09 -22.05 -11.45
N LYS A 278 14.72 -20.87 -11.49
CA LYS A 278 15.99 -20.65 -12.18
C LYS A 278 16.84 -19.52 -11.55
N GLY A 279 17.68 -19.91 -10.59
CA GLY A 279 18.72 -19.07 -9.96
C GLY A 279 18.24 -17.83 -9.17
N PRO A 280 18.84 -17.53 -7.99
CA PRO A 280 18.47 -16.36 -7.20
C PRO A 280 19.27 -15.12 -7.60
N TRP A 281 18.72 -14.27 -8.45
CA TRP A 281 19.44 -13.10 -8.96
C TRP A 281 19.38 -11.90 -8.02
N GLY A 282 18.32 -11.81 -7.23
CA GLY A 282 18.13 -10.85 -6.16
C GLY A 282 17.33 -11.49 -5.03
N PHE A 283 17.65 -11.13 -3.80
CA PHE A 283 16.99 -11.65 -2.62
C PHE A 283 17.20 -10.67 -1.46
N MET A 284 16.11 -10.20 -0.86
CA MET A 284 16.15 -9.28 0.26
C MET A 284 14.88 -9.40 1.11
N ARG A 285 14.95 -8.88 2.34
CA ARG A 285 13.77 -8.76 3.19
C ARG A 285 12.79 -7.75 2.60
N LEU A 286 11.51 -8.08 2.62
CA LEU A 286 10.43 -7.16 2.26
C LEU A 286 10.32 -6.07 3.33
N ALA A 287 10.46 -4.81 2.94
CA ALA A 287 10.40 -3.66 3.82
C ALA A 287 9.10 -3.63 4.65
N GLY A 288 9.22 -3.23 5.91
CA GLY A 288 8.09 -3.19 6.84
C GLY A 288 7.63 -4.56 7.38
N THR A 289 8.31 -5.66 7.04
CA THR A 289 7.98 -7.01 7.52
C THR A 289 9.15 -7.67 8.27
N SER A 290 8.84 -8.59 9.19
CA SER A 290 9.83 -9.34 9.96
C SER A 290 10.14 -10.73 9.40
N ASN A 291 9.29 -11.28 8.53
CA ASN A 291 9.41 -12.67 8.07
C ASN A 291 9.11 -12.84 6.58
N ILE A 292 8.90 -11.77 5.82
CA ILE A 292 8.63 -11.85 4.38
C ILE A 292 9.85 -11.40 3.60
N PHE A 293 10.17 -12.16 2.57
CA PHE A 293 11.31 -11.91 1.70
C PHE A 293 10.83 -11.81 0.27
N ILE A 294 11.48 -10.93 -0.48
CA ILE A 294 11.27 -10.76 -1.91
C ILE A 294 12.51 -11.23 -2.65
N ALA A 295 12.28 -11.98 -3.70
CA ALA A 295 13.30 -12.61 -4.50
C ALA A 295 13.02 -12.36 -5.98
N THR A 296 14.09 -12.28 -6.77
CA THR A 296 14.01 -12.16 -8.21
C THR A 296 14.72 -13.32 -8.87
N TYR A 297 14.06 -13.90 -9.87
CA TYR A 297 14.63 -14.91 -10.74
C TYR A 297 14.26 -14.62 -12.19
N ILE A 298 15.00 -15.20 -13.12
CA ILE A 298 14.77 -15.05 -14.57
C ILE A 298 14.64 -16.44 -15.18
N ASP A 299 13.71 -16.65 -16.10
CA ASP A 299 13.69 -17.86 -16.94
C ASP A 299 14.41 -17.62 -18.29
N ALA A 300 14.02 -18.25 -19.39
CA ALA A 300 14.57 -17.91 -20.70
C ALA A 300 13.98 -16.60 -21.26
N ASP A 301 12.74 -16.29 -20.89
CA ASP A 301 11.90 -15.33 -21.56
C ASP A 301 11.34 -14.25 -20.62
N ARG A 302 11.42 -14.42 -19.29
CA ARG A 302 10.76 -13.54 -18.30
C ARG A 302 11.59 -13.34 -17.03
N GLY A 303 11.49 -12.14 -16.46
CA GLY A 303 11.89 -11.83 -15.09
C GLY A 303 10.70 -11.97 -14.14
N TYR A 304 10.95 -12.36 -12.90
CA TYR A 304 9.91 -12.59 -11.89
C TYR A 304 10.29 -11.92 -10.59
N PHE A 305 9.31 -11.33 -9.93
CA PHE A 305 9.34 -11.08 -8.50
C PHE A 305 8.58 -12.20 -7.80
N ARG A 306 9.08 -12.63 -6.66
CA ARG A 306 8.45 -13.67 -5.85
C ARG A 306 8.62 -13.35 -4.38
N THR A 307 7.55 -13.51 -3.62
CA THR A 307 7.60 -13.38 -2.16
C THR A 307 7.42 -14.73 -1.50
N LEU A 308 8.08 -14.89 -0.36
CA LEU A 308 7.93 -16.05 0.50
C LEU A 308 8.02 -15.64 1.96
N GLU A 309 7.49 -16.51 2.81
CA GLU A 309 7.68 -16.43 4.25
C GLU A 309 8.94 -17.22 4.66
N ILE A 310 9.74 -16.66 5.55
CA ILE A 310 10.78 -17.38 6.30
C ILE A 310 10.63 -16.96 7.76
N SER A 311 10.34 -17.93 8.62
CA SER A 311 10.16 -17.69 10.05
C SER A 311 11.50 -17.33 10.72
N ASP A 312 11.44 -16.65 11.87
CA ASP A 312 12.63 -16.23 12.63
C ASP A 312 13.53 -17.40 13.06
N ASP A 313 12.95 -18.60 13.16
CA ASP A 313 13.65 -19.85 13.47
C ASP A 313 14.33 -20.50 12.25
N GLY A 314 14.21 -19.90 11.07
CA GLY A 314 14.79 -20.38 9.82
C GLY A 314 13.90 -21.35 9.03
N THR A 315 12.68 -21.66 9.48
CA THR A 315 11.76 -22.49 8.69
C THR A 315 11.34 -21.76 7.41
N ILE A 316 11.54 -22.39 6.25
CA ILE A 316 11.14 -21.85 4.94
C ILE A 316 9.65 -22.15 4.74
N GLY A 317 8.86 -21.09 4.61
CA GLY A 317 7.42 -21.16 4.40
C GLY A 317 7.02 -21.26 2.94
N ALA A 318 5.72 -21.12 2.67
CA ALA A 318 5.21 -21.15 1.31
C ALA A 318 5.56 -19.88 0.54
N VAL A 319 5.63 -20.02 -0.78
CA VAL A 319 5.57 -18.88 -1.71
C VAL A 319 4.23 -18.18 -1.55
N ILE A 320 4.25 -16.87 -1.32
CA ILE A 320 3.08 -16.02 -1.10
C ILE A 320 2.53 -15.54 -2.44
N ASP A 321 3.39 -14.92 -3.25
CA ASP A 321 3.04 -14.35 -4.54
C ASP A 321 4.16 -14.52 -5.57
N THR A 322 3.81 -14.54 -6.85
CA THR A 322 4.75 -14.53 -7.97
C THR A 322 4.22 -13.59 -9.05
N LEU A 323 4.87 -12.46 -9.19
CA LEU A 323 4.59 -11.46 -10.19
C LEU A 323 5.56 -11.59 -11.36
N VAL A 324 5.01 -11.63 -12.57
CA VAL A 324 5.80 -11.68 -13.81
C VAL A 324 6.05 -10.26 -14.32
N ALA A 325 7.31 -9.92 -14.58
CA ALA A 325 7.67 -8.72 -15.33
C ALA A 325 7.35 -8.93 -16.82
N SER A 326 6.05 -8.86 -17.17
CA SER A 326 5.53 -9.17 -18.50
C SER A 326 5.91 -8.12 -19.56
N GLY A 327 5.94 -8.51 -20.83
CA GLY A 327 6.12 -7.60 -21.97
C GLY A 327 7.55 -7.54 -22.55
N VAL A 328 8.47 -8.34 -22.04
CA VAL A 328 9.83 -8.44 -22.55
C VAL A 328 10.10 -9.91 -22.78
N ALA A 329 10.09 -10.34 -24.04
CA ALA A 329 10.72 -11.62 -24.35
C ALA A 329 12.22 -11.44 -24.14
N ASP A 330 12.84 -12.51 -23.66
CA ASP A 330 14.28 -12.72 -23.67
C ASP A 330 15.06 -11.99 -22.54
N PHE A 331 15.38 -12.70 -21.45
CA PHE A 331 16.20 -12.23 -20.32
C PHE A 331 17.53 -12.99 -20.29
N SER A 332 18.67 -12.30 -20.08
CA SER A 332 19.99 -12.92 -20.25
C SER A 332 20.78 -13.09 -18.94
N SER A 333 20.76 -12.11 -18.02
CA SER A 333 21.46 -12.18 -16.72
C SER A 333 21.12 -10.98 -15.80
N ASN A 334 21.51 -11.08 -14.52
CA ASN A 334 21.60 -9.97 -13.55
C ASN A 334 20.28 -9.25 -13.24
N ALA A 335 19.38 -9.88 -12.49
CA ALA A 335 18.23 -9.20 -11.89
C ALA A 335 18.56 -8.72 -10.47
N ARG A 336 18.95 -7.44 -10.31
CA ARG A 336 19.11 -6.84 -8.98
C ARG A 336 17.83 -6.20 -8.50
N ILE A 337 17.57 -6.33 -7.20
CA ILE A 337 16.42 -5.73 -6.54
C ILE A 337 16.86 -4.68 -5.52
N ILE A 338 16.13 -3.57 -5.48
CA ILE A 338 16.25 -2.54 -4.45
C ILE A 338 14.85 -2.08 -4.03
N ASN A 339 14.67 -1.78 -2.75
CA ASN A 339 13.49 -1.06 -2.28
C ASN A 339 13.64 0.43 -2.61
N THR A 340 12.79 0.98 -3.47
CA THR A 340 12.87 2.38 -3.87
C THR A 340 12.11 3.28 -2.90
N SER A 341 10.90 2.87 -2.50
CA SER A 341 10.09 3.61 -1.55
C SER A 341 9.07 2.70 -0.88
N GLY A 342 9.24 2.43 0.43
CA GLY A 342 8.26 1.70 1.22
C GLY A 342 7.95 0.31 0.64
N ASN A 343 6.87 0.18 -0.13
CA ASN A 343 6.45 -1.08 -0.76
C ASN A 343 6.79 -1.18 -2.25
N ILE A 344 7.48 -0.20 -2.83
CA ILE A 344 7.91 -0.23 -4.23
C ILE A 344 9.33 -0.80 -4.33
N TYR A 345 9.50 -1.73 -5.27
CA TYR A 345 10.75 -2.41 -5.56
C TYR A 345 11.10 -2.22 -7.02
N ALA A 346 12.36 -1.85 -7.28
CA ALA A 346 12.90 -1.82 -8.62
C ALA A 346 13.71 -3.09 -8.88
N MET A 347 13.49 -3.72 -10.03
CA MET A 347 14.32 -4.77 -10.57
C MET A 347 15.04 -4.28 -11.82
N THR A 348 16.36 -4.19 -11.77
CA THR A 348 17.19 -3.93 -12.97
C THR A 348 17.57 -5.24 -13.62
N VAL A 349 17.45 -5.36 -14.95
CA VAL A 349 17.79 -6.59 -15.66
C VAL A 349 18.43 -6.32 -17.02
N THR A 350 19.34 -7.22 -17.41
CA THR A 350 19.83 -7.30 -18.79
C THR A 350 18.94 -8.25 -19.58
N ALA A 351 18.20 -7.70 -20.54
CA ALA A 351 17.44 -8.46 -21.52
C ALA A 351 18.33 -9.00 -22.65
N PHE A 352 17.76 -9.78 -23.56
CA PHE A 352 18.45 -10.33 -24.73
C PHE A 352 18.90 -9.22 -25.66
N VAL A 353 19.92 -9.55 -26.46
CA VAL A 353 20.76 -8.59 -27.18
C VAL A 353 21.28 -7.47 -26.27
N ASN A 354 21.50 -7.77 -24.99
CA ASN A 354 22.08 -6.89 -23.96
C ASN A 354 21.28 -5.64 -23.60
N ARG A 355 19.97 -5.57 -23.84
CA ARG A 355 19.19 -4.36 -23.50
C ARG A 355 19.09 -4.15 -21.99
N GLY A 356 19.49 -2.98 -21.49
CA GLY A 356 19.33 -2.59 -20.09
C GLY A 356 17.92 -2.14 -19.80
N ARG A 357 17.25 -2.82 -18.87
CA ARG A 357 15.90 -2.50 -18.45
C ARG A 357 15.77 -2.38 -16.95
N ILE A 358 14.81 -1.57 -16.53
CA ILE A 358 14.37 -1.48 -15.13
C ILE A 358 12.86 -1.63 -15.10
N PHE A 359 12.37 -2.35 -14.11
CA PHE A 359 10.95 -2.51 -13.81
C PHE A 359 10.72 -2.06 -12.38
N THR A 360 9.60 -1.39 -12.14
CA THR A 360 9.10 -1.12 -10.80
C THR A 360 7.89 -1.99 -10.55
N ALA A 361 7.84 -2.55 -9.36
CA ALA A 361 6.73 -3.36 -8.89
C ALA A 361 6.40 -2.96 -7.46
N GLY A 362 5.15 -3.14 -7.11
CA GLY A 362 4.66 -2.89 -5.77
C GLY A 362 3.17 -3.08 -5.75
N PRO A 363 2.55 -3.07 -4.56
CA PRO A 363 1.11 -3.03 -4.49
C PRO A 363 0.68 -1.84 -5.34
N GLU A 364 -0.09 -2.11 -6.41
CA GLU A 364 -0.81 -1.07 -7.13
C GLU A 364 -1.46 -0.23 -6.03
N LEU A 365 -1.18 1.09 -6.01
CA LEU A 365 -1.54 1.96 -4.89
C LEU A 365 -3.06 2.04 -4.77
N ALA A 366 -3.65 1.00 -4.17
CA ALA A 366 -5.04 0.89 -3.86
C ALA A 366 -5.25 1.60 -2.53
N VAL A 367 -5.71 2.84 -2.63
CA VAL A 367 -6.01 3.70 -1.50
C VAL A 367 -7.42 3.40 -0.97
N LEU A 368 -7.75 3.86 0.24
CA LEU A 368 -9.14 3.84 0.69
C LEU A 368 -10.02 4.55 -0.34
N PRO A 369 -11.23 4.03 -0.63
CA PRO A 369 -12.08 4.69 -1.59
C PRO A 369 -12.50 6.06 -1.06
N SER A 370 -12.71 7.02 -1.96
CA SER A 370 -13.24 8.33 -1.61
C SER A 370 -14.65 8.49 -2.19
N VAL A 371 -15.56 9.01 -1.38
CA VAL A 371 -16.98 9.07 -1.73
C VAL A 371 -17.60 10.38 -1.28
N SER A 372 -18.37 10.99 -2.16
CA SER A 372 -19.13 12.19 -1.89
C SER A 372 -20.56 11.86 -1.49
N THR A 373 -21.02 12.49 -0.40
CA THR A 373 -22.43 12.51 -0.05
C THR A 373 -23.06 13.72 -0.74
N ASP A 374 -24.07 13.49 -1.57
CA ASP A 374 -24.77 14.52 -2.35
C ASP A 374 -26.09 14.90 -1.69
N PRO A 375 -26.72 16.06 -2.04
CA PRO A 375 -28.02 16.43 -1.47
C PRO A 375 -29.10 15.36 -1.68
N ALA A 376 -29.92 15.12 -0.65
CA ALA A 376 -31.10 14.27 -0.79
C ALA A 376 -32.17 14.92 -1.69
N THR A 377 -32.90 14.09 -2.43
CA THR A 377 -33.99 14.49 -3.34
C THR A 377 -35.29 13.76 -2.99
N ASP A 378 -36.38 14.08 -3.69
CA ASP A 378 -37.70 13.43 -3.53
C ASP A 378 -38.19 13.36 -2.07
N ILE A 379 -37.92 14.43 -1.32
CA ILE A 379 -38.24 14.50 0.11
C ILE A 379 -39.75 14.63 0.29
N ALA A 380 -40.35 13.60 0.87
CA ALA A 380 -41.77 13.51 1.23
C ALA A 380 -41.94 13.50 2.76
N GLY A 381 -43.18 13.34 3.23
CA GLY A 381 -43.45 13.29 4.67
C GLY A 381 -42.85 12.06 5.37
N ALA A 382 -42.75 10.93 4.67
CA ALA A 382 -42.25 9.67 5.23
C ALA A 382 -41.18 8.98 4.37
N ALA A 383 -40.60 9.68 3.39
CA ALA A 383 -39.61 9.13 2.46
C ALA A 383 -38.66 10.21 1.93
N ALA A 384 -37.50 9.79 1.44
CA ALA A 384 -36.54 10.62 0.70
C ALA A 384 -35.64 9.72 -0.17
N THR A 385 -34.93 10.29 -1.14
CA THR A 385 -33.87 9.61 -1.90
C THR A 385 -32.51 10.17 -1.49
N LEU A 386 -31.63 9.31 -0.98
CA LEU A 386 -30.25 9.66 -0.65
C LEU A 386 -29.38 9.51 -1.88
N ASN A 387 -28.49 10.48 -2.15
CA ASN A 387 -27.65 10.52 -3.35
C ASN A 387 -26.17 10.60 -2.96
N GLY A 388 -25.31 10.00 -3.77
CA GLY A 388 -23.86 10.04 -3.59
C GLY A 388 -23.12 9.67 -4.87
N THR A 389 -21.83 9.97 -4.88
CA THR A 389 -20.94 9.73 -6.02
C THR A 389 -19.65 9.11 -5.50
N LEU A 390 -19.21 8.00 -6.10
CA LEU A 390 -17.92 7.39 -5.81
C LEU A 390 -16.84 8.21 -6.53
N ASP A 391 -16.03 8.95 -5.80
CA ASP A 391 -15.05 9.88 -6.36
C ASP A 391 -13.78 9.15 -6.82
N ASP A 392 -13.33 8.17 -6.04
CA ASP A 392 -12.23 7.26 -6.34
C ASP A 392 -12.51 5.89 -5.71
N ASP A 393 -12.41 4.83 -6.49
CA ASP A 393 -12.62 3.45 -6.04
C ASP A 393 -11.36 2.81 -5.45
N GLY A 394 -10.23 3.52 -5.50
CA GLY A 394 -8.98 3.05 -4.94
C GLY A 394 -8.46 1.80 -5.65
N GLY A 395 -8.75 1.65 -6.96
CA GLY A 395 -8.19 0.60 -7.81
C GLY A 395 -9.04 -0.66 -7.93
N GLU A 396 -10.16 -0.80 -7.21
CA GLU A 396 -11.11 -1.90 -7.39
C GLU A 396 -12.57 -1.46 -7.16
N ALA A 397 -13.53 -2.16 -7.77
CA ALA A 397 -14.94 -1.83 -7.61
C ALA A 397 -15.36 -1.87 -6.13
N CYS A 398 -16.05 -0.83 -5.67
CA CYS A 398 -16.44 -0.64 -4.28
C CYS A 398 -17.89 -0.99 -4.02
N ASP A 399 -18.17 -1.52 -2.83
CA ASP A 399 -19.52 -1.55 -2.27
C ASP A 399 -19.86 -0.19 -1.69
N CYS A 400 -20.92 0.44 -2.20
CA CYS A 400 -21.35 1.78 -1.80
C CYS A 400 -22.75 1.76 -1.17
N ALA A 401 -22.97 2.49 -0.08
CA ALA A 401 -24.29 2.64 0.55
C ALA A 401 -24.37 3.92 1.41
N PHE A 402 -25.48 4.11 2.11
CA PHE A 402 -25.71 5.25 3.00
C PHE A 402 -25.97 4.79 4.43
N GLN A 403 -25.47 5.56 5.39
CA GLN A 403 -25.91 5.53 6.79
C GLN A 403 -26.80 6.74 7.05
N TYR A 404 -27.90 6.57 7.78
CA TYR A 404 -28.82 7.66 8.11
C TYR A 404 -29.47 7.50 9.48
N GLY A 405 -29.95 8.60 10.07
CA GLY A 405 -30.62 8.61 11.37
C GLY A 405 -30.97 10.01 11.86
N LEU A 406 -31.49 10.13 13.08
CA LEU A 406 -31.86 11.42 13.67
C LEU A 406 -30.66 12.22 14.22
N THR A 407 -29.48 11.61 14.26
CA THR A 407 -28.24 12.20 14.77
C THR A 407 -27.06 11.73 13.93
N ILE A 408 -25.88 12.34 14.12
CA ILE A 408 -24.61 11.92 13.51
C ILE A 408 -24.11 10.53 13.95
N GLY A 409 -24.73 9.91 14.97
CA GLY A 409 -24.49 8.50 15.29
C GLY A 409 -25.10 7.56 14.24
N TYR A 410 -25.96 8.11 13.37
CA TYR A 410 -26.81 7.37 12.44
C TYR A 410 -27.56 6.24 13.18
N GLY A 411 -28.12 5.28 12.47
CA GLY A 411 -28.84 4.17 13.12
C GLY A 411 -29.45 3.18 12.13
N ALA A 412 -29.51 3.55 10.86
CA ALA A 412 -29.91 2.68 9.76
C ALA A 412 -28.89 2.77 8.62
N THR A 413 -28.85 1.71 7.80
CA THR A 413 -28.00 1.61 6.61
C THR A 413 -28.83 1.13 5.43
N THR A 414 -28.56 1.63 4.23
CA THR A 414 -29.19 1.12 2.98
C THR A 414 -28.47 -0.14 2.48
N SER A 415 -29.07 -0.83 1.51
CA SER A 415 -28.39 -1.92 0.80
C SER A 415 -27.18 -1.42 0.00
N THR A 416 -26.16 -2.26 -0.15
CA THR A 416 -24.96 -1.95 -0.92
C THR A 416 -25.20 -2.00 -2.43
N GLN A 417 -24.47 -1.18 -3.16
CA GLN A 417 -24.43 -1.12 -4.62
C GLN A 417 -22.97 -1.14 -5.06
N SER A 418 -22.61 -2.03 -5.98
CA SER A 418 -21.26 -2.06 -6.55
C SER A 418 -21.07 -0.91 -7.54
N LYS A 419 -20.00 -0.13 -7.37
CA LYS A 419 -19.68 1.07 -8.16
C LYS A 419 -18.17 1.16 -8.45
N THR A 420 -17.84 1.87 -9.52
CA THR A 420 -16.45 2.22 -9.89
C THR A 420 -16.29 3.74 -9.94
N THR A 421 -15.05 4.22 -10.01
CA THR A 421 -14.69 5.65 -10.03
C THR A 421 -15.60 6.48 -10.94
N GLY A 422 -16.13 7.58 -10.39
CA GLY A 422 -16.99 8.55 -11.05
C GLY A 422 -18.47 8.15 -11.17
N GLN A 423 -18.88 6.96 -10.73
CA GLN A 423 -20.28 6.55 -10.80
C GLN A 423 -21.11 7.09 -9.63
N SER A 424 -22.27 7.66 -9.95
CA SER A 424 -23.28 8.01 -8.95
C SER A 424 -24.14 6.82 -8.53
N PHE A 425 -24.68 6.90 -7.32
CA PHE A 425 -25.59 5.94 -6.74
C PHE A 425 -26.63 6.64 -5.86
N ALA A 426 -27.82 6.04 -5.77
CA ALA A 426 -28.94 6.60 -5.03
C ALA A 426 -29.71 5.49 -4.32
N SER A 427 -30.33 5.81 -3.18
CA SER A 427 -31.16 4.86 -2.42
C SER A 427 -32.41 5.54 -1.87
N PRO A 428 -33.62 5.11 -2.27
CA PRO A 428 -34.85 5.56 -1.64
C PRO A 428 -34.97 4.96 -0.23
N ILE A 429 -35.33 5.80 0.74
CA ILE A 429 -35.60 5.42 2.12
C ILE A 429 -37.04 5.77 2.49
N THR A 430 -37.67 4.95 3.34
CA THR A 430 -39.08 5.09 3.74
C THR A 430 -39.23 4.87 5.25
N GLY A 431 -40.42 5.16 5.80
CA GLY A 431 -40.70 5.01 7.23
C GLY A 431 -40.15 6.15 8.08
N LEU A 432 -39.93 7.33 7.47
CA LEU A 432 -39.46 8.52 8.16
C LEU A 432 -40.61 9.23 8.88
N LEU A 433 -40.28 9.99 9.93
CA LEU A 433 -41.25 10.84 10.62
C LEU A 433 -41.44 12.15 9.85
N PRO A 434 -42.68 12.65 9.68
CA PRO A 434 -42.96 13.96 9.07
C PRO A 434 -42.32 15.12 9.82
N GLY A 435 -41.96 16.19 9.11
CA GLY A 435 -41.41 17.43 9.67
C GLY A 435 -40.12 17.27 10.48
N THR A 436 -39.34 16.22 10.21
CA THR A 436 -38.21 15.78 11.04
C THR A 436 -36.88 15.89 10.29
N ILE A 437 -35.84 16.35 10.98
CA ILE A 437 -34.47 16.43 10.45
C ILE A 437 -33.80 15.06 10.55
N TYR A 438 -33.19 14.62 9.47
CA TYR A 438 -32.36 13.42 9.39
C TYR A 438 -30.95 13.78 8.95
N HIS A 439 -29.96 13.13 9.57
CA HIS A 439 -28.55 13.09 9.19
C HIS A 439 -28.29 11.87 8.31
N PHE A 440 -27.42 12.01 7.30
CA PHE A 440 -26.97 10.92 6.47
C PHE A 440 -25.57 11.15 5.90
N ARG A 441 -24.87 10.06 5.63
CA ARG A 441 -23.60 10.05 4.88
C ARG A 441 -23.51 8.84 3.95
N ALA A 442 -22.84 9.02 2.83
CA ALA A 442 -22.38 7.95 1.96
C ALA A 442 -21.14 7.26 2.56
N TRP A 443 -20.98 5.97 2.30
CA TRP A 443 -19.75 5.23 2.51
C TRP A 443 -19.48 4.32 1.31
N ALA A 444 -18.20 4.07 1.07
CA ALA A 444 -17.71 3.14 0.06
C ALA A 444 -16.68 2.23 0.71
N SER A 445 -16.68 0.94 0.38
CA SER A 445 -15.70 -0.01 0.90
C SER A 445 -15.11 -0.85 -0.22
N ASN A 446 -13.79 -1.02 -0.15
CA ASN A 446 -13.02 -1.99 -0.91
C ASN A 446 -12.33 -2.96 0.08
N SER A 447 -11.45 -3.82 -0.41
CA SER A 447 -10.71 -4.79 0.41
C SER A 447 -9.70 -4.15 1.38
N TYR A 448 -9.40 -2.85 1.22
CA TYR A 448 -8.47 -2.08 2.06
C TYR A 448 -9.16 -1.33 3.19
N GLY A 449 -10.46 -1.09 3.07
CA GLY A 449 -11.28 -0.51 4.12
C GLY A 449 -12.39 0.38 3.59
N THR A 450 -12.91 1.22 4.47
CA THR A 450 -14.11 2.02 4.21
C THR A 450 -13.79 3.50 4.23
N GLY A 451 -14.09 4.19 3.12
CA GLY A 451 -14.13 5.64 3.03
C GLY A 451 -15.51 6.18 3.38
N TYR A 452 -15.55 7.34 4.04
CA TYR A 452 -16.78 8.00 4.45
C TYR A 452 -16.87 9.39 3.84
N GLY A 453 -18.04 9.70 3.26
CA GLY A 453 -18.38 11.05 2.84
C GLY A 453 -18.76 11.96 4.00
N ALA A 454 -18.94 13.24 3.70
CA ALA A 454 -19.38 14.23 4.68
C ALA A 454 -20.81 13.98 5.17
N ASP A 455 -21.08 14.30 6.45
CA ASP A 455 -22.45 14.33 6.98
C ASP A 455 -23.28 15.41 6.26
N ARG A 456 -24.51 15.05 5.90
CA ARG A 456 -25.52 15.96 5.37
C ARG A 456 -26.84 15.77 6.08
N THR A 457 -27.71 16.78 5.97
CA THR A 457 -29.05 16.72 6.53
C THR A 457 -30.13 16.99 5.49
N PHE A 458 -31.32 16.46 5.75
CA PHE A 458 -32.56 16.85 5.07
C PHE A 458 -33.72 16.87 6.08
N THR A 459 -34.80 17.60 5.76
CA THR A 459 -36.00 17.68 6.61
C THR A 459 -37.20 17.15 5.85
N THR A 460 -37.87 16.12 6.35
CA THR A 460 -39.10 15.59 5.74
C THR A 460 -40.21 16.63 5.74
N LEU A 461 -41.14 16.51 4.79
CA LEU A 461 -42.30 17.40 4.75
C LEU A 461 -43.19 17.17 5.99
N GLY A 462 -43.79 18.22 6.52
CA GLY A 462 -44.74 18.10 7.64
C GLY A 462 -46.06 17.45 7.19
N ASP A 463 -46.81 16.90 8.15
CA ASP A 463 -48.18 16.46 7.90
C ASP A 463 -49.06 17.65 7.49
N ILE A 464 -49.70 17.56 6.33
CA ILE A 464 -50.78 18.47 5.95
C ILE A 464 -52.10 17.96 6.54
N TYR A 465 -52.46 18.45 7.73
CA TYR A 465 -53.83 18.32 8.22
C TYR A 465 -54.71 19.40 7.58
N PRO A 466 -55.90 19.08 7.03
CA PRO A 466 -56.85 20.12 6.65
C PRO A 466 -57.28 20.86 7.93
N SER A 467 -57.10 22.18 7.98
CA SER A 467 -57.57 23.03 9.07
C SER A 467 -59.10 23.10 9.06
N ILE A 468 -59.76 22.62 10.11
CA ILE A 468 -61.20 22.85 10.33
C ILE A 468 -61.38 24.23 10.97
N GLU A 469 -61.94 25.19 10.23
CA GLU A 469 -62.42 26.44 10.81
C GLU A 469 -63.81 26.22 11.42
N THR A 470 -63.93 26.37 12.74
CA THR A 470 -65.22 26.26 13.43
C THR A 470 -65.93 27.62 13.41
N THR A 471 -66.92 27.80 12.54
CA THR A 471 -67.75 29.02 12.53
C THR A 471 -68.80 28.93 13.64
N ARG A 472 -68.93 29.97 14.48
CA ARG A 472 -69.93 30.03 15.57
C ARG A 472 -71.33 30.22 14.99
N VAL A 473 -72.31 29.47 15.50
CA VAL A 473 -73.74 29.69 15.20
C VAL A 473 -74.15 31.06 15.75
N SER A 474 -74.69 31.93 14.89
CA SER A 474 -74.99 33.32 15.25
C SER A 474 -76.40 33.55 15.79
N SER A 475 -77.35 32.63 15.54
CA SER A 475 -78.68 32.65 16.17
C SER A 475 -79.41 31.31 16.03
N LEU A 476 -80.29 31.00 16.97
CA LEU A 476 -81.21 29.86 16.92
C LEU A 476 -82.64 30.39 17.07
N VAL A 477 -83.52 30.09 16.10
CA VAL A 477 -84.91 30.53 16.14
C VAL A 477 -85.81 29.33 16.44
N HIS A 478 -86.55 29.43 17.55
CA HIS A 478 -87.62 28.47 17.85
C HIS A 478 -88.94 29.00 17.31
N ARG A 479 -89.67 28.14 16.58
CA ARG A 479 -91.03 28.44 16.15
C ARG A 479 -91.95 27.39 16.75
N TRP A 480 -92.89 27.85 17.58
CA TRP A 480 -93.90 26.99 18.17
C TRP A 480 -95.24 27.20 17.47
N VAL A 481 -95.87 26.11 17.03
CA VAL A 481 -97.25 26.06 16.53
C VAL A 481 -97.96 24.93 17.27
N PRO A 482 -99.20 25.09 17.77
CA PRO A 482 -99.90 24.01 18.44
C PRO A 482 -100.00 22.77 17.52
N GLY A 483 -99.33 21.68 17.89
CA GLY A 483 -99.31 20.42 17.13
C GLY A 483 -98.01 20.08 16.38
N SER A 484 -97.00 20.96 16.35
CA SER A 484 -95.66 20.62 15.84
C SER A 484 -94.53 21.48 16.45
N TYR A 485 -93.32 20.92 16.55
CA TYR A 485 -92.11 21.63 16.99
C TYR A 485 -91.03 21.51 15.91
N SER A 486 -90.44 22.63 15.50
CA SER A 486 -89.30 22.65 14.57
C SER A 486 -88.23 23.64 15.05
N LEU A 487 -86.97 23.20 15.00
CA LEU A 487 -85.78 24.03 15.16
C LEU A 487 -85.26 24.43 13.78
N GLU A 488 -85.11 25.73 13.51
CA GLU A 488 -84.35 26.21 12.36
C GLU A 488 -83.07 26.88 12.85
N CYS A 489 -81.93 26.35 12.40
CA CYS A 489 -80.62 26.95 12.60
C CYS A 489 -80.30 27.82 11.37
N VAL A 490 -80.18 29.14 11.55
CA VAL A 490 -79.74 30.02 10.46
C VAL A 490 -78.22 30.08 10.50
N LEU A 491 -77.59 29.29 9.65
CA LEU A 491 -76.16 29.41 9.37
C LEU A 491 -75.98 30.56 8.40
N GLY A 492 -75.15 31.54 8.77
CA GLY A 492 -74.88 32.71 7.94
C GLY A 492 -74.33 32.31 6.56
N GLY A 493 -75.21 32.31 5.56
CA GLY A 493 -74.84 32.59 4.17
C GLY A 493 -74.09 31.52 3.37
N LEU A 494 -74.12 30.23 3.71
CA LEU A 494 -73.64 29.16 2.82
C LEU A 494 -74.55 27.93 2.90
N THR A 495 -75.16 27.58 1.75
CA THR A 495 -75.84 26.29 1.54
C THR A 495 -74.80 25.26 1.10
N SER A 496 -74.33 24.45 2.04
CA SER A 496 -73.81 23.12 1.77
C SER A 496 -74.33 22.18 2.85
N ASP A 497 -74.66 20.95 2.46
CA ASP A 497 -75.35 19.95 3.29
C ASP A 497 -74.65 19.75 4.63
N ILE A 498 -75.21 20.35 5.68
CA ILE A 498 -74.80 20.11 7.05
C ILE A 498 -75.71 19.03 7.60
N GLY A 499 -75.17 17.82 7.66
CA GLY A 499 -75.72 16.76 8.49
C GLY A 499 -75.70 17.23 9.93
N LEU A 500 -76.87 17.61 10.46
CA LEU A 500 -77.05 17.87 11.87
C LEU A 500 -76.88 16.53 12.61
N ILE A 501 -75.68 16.24 13.11
CA ILE A 501 -75.46 15.09 13.99
C ILE A 501 -76.10 15.45 15.34
N VAL A 502 -77.36 15.06 15.52
CA VAL A 502 -77.96 14.96 16.86
C VAL A 502 -77.21 13.81 17.57
N PRO A 503 -76.65 14.00 18.77
CA PRO A 503 -75.96 12.92 19.47
C PRO A 503 -76.93 11.78 19.82
N THR A 504 -77.05 10.78 18.96
CA THR A 504 -77.71 9.51 19.28
C THR A 504 -76.75 8.69 20.14
N GLY A 505 -76.72 8.95 21.44
CA GLY A 505 -75.75 8.26 22.30
C GLY A 505 -75.71 8.57 23.80
N ARG A 506 -76.68 9.30 24.37
CA ARG A 506 -76.88 9.26 25.83
C ARG A 506 -78.31 8.82 26.15
N PRO A 507 -78.49 8.00 27.21
CA PRO A 507 -79.78 7.45 27.56
C PRO A 507 -80.78 8.59 27.77
N THR A 508 -82.03 8.33 27.41
CA THR A 508 -83.20 9.16 27.71
C THR A 508 -83.03 9.77 29.10
N PRO A 509 -82.76 11.09 29.21
CA PRO A 509 -82.76 11.70 30.53
C PRO A 509 -84.19 11.58 31.03
N THR A 510 -84.36 10.97 32.19
CA THR A 510 -85.60 11.11 32.95
C THR A 510 -85.88 12.60 33.00
N LEU A 511 -86.95 13.04 32.33
CA LEU A 511 -87.38 14.44 32.36
C LEU A 511 -87.44 14.84 33.82
N PRO A 512 -86.60 15.80 34.29
CA PRO A 512 -86.80 16.36 35.61
C PRO A 512 -88.23 16.92 35.61
N THR A 513 -89.00 16.64 36.66
CA THR A 513 -90.30 17.27 36.85
C THR A 513 -90.11 18.78 36.81
N LEU A 514 -90.51 19.41 35.71
CA LEU A 514 -90.40 20.86 35.57
C LEU A 514 -91.33 21.51 36.60
N PRO A 515 -90.88 22.57 37.31
CA PRO A 515 -91.76 23.30 38.20
C PRO A 515 -92.91 23.92 37.39
N SER A 516 -94.13 23.80 37.90
CA SER A 516 -95.29 24.44 37.26
C SER A 516 -95.29 25.93 37.56
N CYS A 517 -95.54 26.75 36.54
CA CYS A 517 -95.76 28.18 36.70
C CYS A 517 -97.24 28.46 37.02
N PRO A 518 -97.54 29.50 37.82
CA PRO A 518 -98.91 29.98 37.99
C PRO A 518 -99.52 30.37 36.63
N PRO A 519 -100.86 30.33 36.47
CA PRO A 519 -101.53 30.72 35.22
C PRO A 519 -101.12 32.14 34.77
N GLY A 520 -100.79 32.29 33.48
CA GLY A 520 -100.35 33.56 32.87
C GLY A 520 -98.84 33.77 32.80
N LYS A 521 -98.03 32.77 33.17
CA LYS A 521 -96.56 32.78 33.01
C LYS A 521 -96.07 31.51 32.32
N VAL A 522 -94.94 31.61 31.61
CA VAL A 522 -94.23 30.51 30.95
C VAL A 522 -92.91 30.24 31.64
N LEU A 523 -92.51 28.97 31.65
CA LEU A 523 -91.21 28.56 32.16
C LEU A 523 -90.12 28.90 31.13
N ALA A 524 -89.14 29.70 31.52
CA ALA A 524 -87.94 30.03 30.77
C ALA A 524 -86.69 29.46 31.49
N TRP A 525 -85.57 29.33 30.78
CA TRP A 525 -84.28 28.92 31.36
C TRP A 525 -83.17 29.87 30.90
N SER A 526 -82.33 30.30 31.83
CA SER A 526 -81.11 31.04 31.56
C SER A 526 -79.91 30.38 32.25
N LEU A 527 -78.71 30.67 31.75
CA LEU A 527 -77.46 30.13 32.29
C LEU A 527 -77.15 30.61 33.72
N GLU A 528 -77.64 31.78 34.12
CA GLU A 528 -77.39 32.37 35.44
C GLU A 528 -78.41 31.96 36.50
N GLU A 529 -79.69 31.81 36.14
CA GLU A 529 -80.78 31.62 37.12
C GLU A 529 -81.45 30.24 37.06
N GLY A 530 -81.13 29.43 36.06
CA GLY A 530 -81.85 28.18 35.81
C GLY A 530 -83.31 28.42 35.39
N TYR A 531 -84.20 27.47 35.70
CA TYR A 531 -85.62 27.52 35.31
C TYR A 531 -86.40 28.53 36.15
N HIS A 532 -87.06 29.51 35.51
CA HIS A 532 -87.84 30.56 36.16
C HIS A 532 -89.10 30.94 35.36
N CYS A 533 -90.12 31.51 36.00
CA CYS A 533 -91.41 31.82 35.36
C CYS A 533 -91.50 33.29 34.91
N VAL A 534 -91.63 33.52 33.60
CA VAL A 534 -91.76 34.85 32.97
C VAL A 534 -93.17 35.07 32.39
N SER A 535 -93.62 36.31 32.27
CA SER A 535 -94.92 36.64 31.67
C SER A 535 -94.92 36.46 30.15
N GLU A 536 -95.98 35.87 29.58
CA GLU A 536 -96.15 35.69 28.14
C GLU A 536 -96.11 37.03 27.39
N GLY A 537 -95.20 37.19 26.41
CA GLY A 537 -95.26 38.28 25.43
C GLY A 537 -94.08 39.26 25.34
N LEU A 538 -92.94 38.99 25.99
CA LEU A 538 -91.71 39.79 25.79
C LEU A 538 -90.60 38.97 25.12
N PRO A 539 -89.97 39.47 24.04
CA PRO A 539 -88.77 38.86 23.49
C PRO A 539 -87.59 39.12 24.43
N HIS A 540 -86.94 38.06 24.89
CA HIS A 540 -85.75 38.15 25.72
C HIS A 540 -84.49 37.72 24.93
N PRO A 541 -83.35 38.38 25.18
CA PRO A 541 -82.12 38.26 24.39
C PRO A 541 -81.44 36.90 24.53
#